data_AF-A0A1G0D678-F1
#
_entry.id   AF-A0A1G0D678-F1
#
_cell.length_a   1.000
_cell.length_b   1.000
_cell.length_c   1.000
_cell.angle_alpha   90.00
_cell.angle_beta   90.00
_cell.angle_gamma   90.00
#
_symmetry.space_group_name_H-M   'P 1'
#
loop_
_entity.id
_entity.type
_entity.pdbx_description
1 polymer ?
#
loop_
_entity_poly.entity_id
_entity_poly.type
_entity_poly.pdbx_seq_one_letter_code
_entity_poly.pdbx_strand_id
1 'polypeptide(L)'
;SGVYGNIAQTNHFANYIALGLASLGLLYQQQRLKAGYAAVLAVPLLYVMALSGSRSSWLYLLMMSGLAWWWARRDAAQRPLLRYSLLLLAGFGAMNVIAQISLMTSVSSGSVSTVQRLFDESATGGIRLYLWREAGLMFARSPWLGVGFGQFAWHHFQLLPVLQQGNITGLYNNAHNLIFQLAAETGIAGLLALFGSMGFWLTGLRQRDASANRAGSVEHGQLRATRDAAHWWGYAVLGVLAIHSMLEYPLWYTYFVAIAAILLGALDETRYSLKLRATGRLAVAAILLLGLVTLAQLHNGYRVLQQTLAIYPESRDDHAALARIRDGLFAVHRGSLLSPNAELPLSGQIVVNGERLREKLSLNTRVMRFMPIGAVTYRQAMLLAQDGQQEQAKSMLEQAIWSYPNGFADARRQLAALAEKDSEHFSALLEFALQKEQEYRRAVHHQ
;
A
#
# COMPACT_ATOMS: atom_id res chain seq x y z
N SER A 1 -9.89 -3.14 19.06
CA SER A 1 -8.90 -3.30 17.97
C SER A 1 -9.06 -4.69 17.37
N GLY A 2 -8.98 -4.84 16.05
CA GLY A 2 -9.03 -6.16 15.41
C GLY A 2 -7.76 -6.96 15.68
N VAL A 3 -7.84 -8.30 15.63
CA VAL A 3 -6.68 -9.17 15.80
C VAL A 3 -5.82 -9.16 14.54
N TYR A 4 -4.52 -8.89 14.69
CA TYR A 4 -3.55 -8.80 13.60
C TYR A 4 -2.31 -9.70 13.78
N GLY A 5 -2.25 -10.48 14.88
CA GLY A 5 -1.11 -11.35 15.20
C GLY A 5 0.24 -10.61 15.16
N ASN A 6 1.29 -11.28 14.68
CA ASN A 6 2.62 -10.67 14.51
C ASN A 6 2.76 -9.84 13.22
N ILE A 7 1.67 -9.63 12.48
CA ILE A 7 1.68 -8.92 11.18
C ILE A 7 1.45 -7.42 11.34
N ALA A 8 0.97 -6.99 12.51
CA ALA A 8 0.68 -5.59 12.84
C ALA A 8 -0.30 -4.88 11.89
N GLN A 9 -1.06 -5.63 11.06
CA GLN A 9 -2.08 -5.10 10.16
C GLN A 9 -3.18 -6.17 9.96
N THR A 10 -4.45 -5.81 10.23
CA THR A 10 -5.58 -6.75 10.31
C THR A 10 -5.99 -7.34 8.96
N ASN A 11 -5.91 -6.58 7.87
CA ASN A 11 -6.26 -7.01 6.52
C ASN A 11 -5.18 -7.90 5.89
N HIS A 12 -3.90 -7.65 6.17
CA HIS A 12 -2.76 -8.51 5.84
C HIS A 12 -2.89 -9.83 6.58
N PHE A 13 -3.24 -9.79 7.87
CA PHE A 13 -3.51 -10.98 8.65
C PHE A 13 -4.65 -11.80 8.03
N ALA A 14 -5.81 -11.19 7.79
CA ALA A 14 -6.95 -11.86 7.13
C ALA A 14 -6.58 -12.45 5.77
N ASN A 15 -5.78 -11.74 4.97
CA ASN A 15 -5.28 -12.22 3.68
C ASN A 15 -4.46 -13.51 3.87
N TYR A 16 -3.47 -13.52 4.77
CA TYR A 16 -2.68 -14.72 5.05
C TYR A 16 -3.53 -15.91 5.51
N ILE A 17 -4.53 -15.66 6.36
CA ILE A 17 -5.44 -16.73 6.79
C ILE A 17 -6.25 -17.27 5.61
N ALA A 18 -6.71 -16.40 4.69
CA ALA A 18 -7.40 -16.83 3.47
C ALA A 18 -6.49 -17.66 2.56
N LEU A 19 -5.20 -17.29 2.41
CA LEU A 19 -4.22 -18.09 1.67
C LEU A 19 -4.01 -19.47 2.33
N GLY A 20 -3.97 -19.51 3.65
CA GLY A 20 -3.91 -20.75 4.43
C GLY A 20 -5.13 -21.65 4.22
N LEU A 21 -6.34 -21.08 4.28
CA LEU A 21 -7.59 -21.78 4.02
C LEU A 21 -7.68 -22.31 2.58
N ALA A 22 -7.23 -21.54 1.59
CA ALA A 22 -7.12 -22.02 0.20
C ALA A 22 -6.15 -23.22 0.11
N SER A 23 -5.02 -23.15 0.81
CA SER A 23 -4.02 -24.23 0.82
C SER A 23 -4.53 -25.49 1.54
N LEU A 24 -5.34 -25.35 2.58
CA LEU A 24 -6.03 -26.48 3.22
C LEU A 24 -7.03 -27.15 2.26
N GLY A 25 -7.77 -26.36 1.47
CA GLY A 25 -8.67 -26.87 0.44
C GLY A 25 -7.95 -27.72 -0.61
N LEU A 26 -6.75 -27.29 -1.03
CA LEU A 26 -5.90 -28.07 -1.94
C LEU A 26 -5.53 -29.44 -1.35
N LEU A 27 -5.00 -29.45 -0.11
CA LEU A 27 -4.57 -30.68 0.55
C LEU A 27 -5.72 -31.65 0.81
N TYR A 28 -6.89 -31.10 1.16
CA TYR A 28 -8.12 -31.86 1.34
C TYR A 28 -8.58 -32.51 0.02
N GLN A 29 -8.64 -31.75 -1.07
CA GLN A 29 -9.08 -32.26 -2.38
C GLN A 29 -8.09 -33.29 -2.96
N GLN A 30 -6.78 -33.13 -2.70
CA GLN A 30 -5.76 -34.11 -3.07
C GLN A 30 -5.73 -35.35 -2.17
N GLN A 31 -6.64 -35.47 -1.20
CA GLN A 31 -6.69 -36.55 -0.20
C GLN A 31 -5.40 -36.69 0.64
N ARG A 32 -4.57 -35.63 0.68
CA ARG A 32 -3.36 -35.57 1.51
C ARG A 32 -3.69 -35.21 2.96
N LEU A 33 -4.89 -34.69 3.21
CA LEU A 33 -5.38 -34.36 4.54
C LEU A 33 -6.81 -34.88 4.71
N LYS A 34 -7.07 -35.66 5.76
CA LYS A 34 -8.42 -36.17 6.07
C LYS A 34 -9.34 -35.00 6.45
N ALA A 35 -10.63 -35.13 6.15
CA ALA A 35 -11.65 -34.10 6.41
C ALA A 35 -11.66 -33.60 7.87
N GLY A 36 -11.51 -34.51 8.84
CA GLY A 36 -11.46 -34.14 10.27
C GLY A 36 -10.29 -33.20 10.60
N TYR A 37 -9.08 -33.49 10.10
CA TYR A 37 -7.94 -32.60 10.28
C TYR A 37 -8.11 -31.27 9.56
N ALA A 38 -8.66 -31.27 8.34
CA ALA A 38 -8.97 -30.05 7.62
C ALA A 38 -9.95 -29.16 8.41
N ALA A 39 -10.97 -29.75 9.04
CA ALA A 39 -11.91 -29.02 9.89
C ALA A 39 -11.24 -28.49 11.17
N VAL A 40 -10.46 -29.32 11.88
CA VAL A 40 -9.72 -28.92 13.09
C VAL A 40 -8.77 -27.76 12.83
N LEU A 41 -8.14 -27.72 11.65
CA LEU A 41 -7.28 -26.61 11.25
C LEU A 41 -8.07 -25.39 10.75
N ALA A 42 -9.17 -25.59 10.03
CA ALA A 42 -9.94 -24.48 9.47
C ALA A 42 -10.74 -23.69 10.52
N VAL A 43 -11.31 -24.37 11.53
CA VAL A 43 -12.11 -23.72 12.59
C VAL A 43 -11.38 -22.59 13.32
N PRO A 44 -10.18 -22.79 13.90
CA PRO A 44 -9.46 -21.71 14.57
C PRO A 44 -9.04 -20.61 13.60
N LEU A 45 -8.70 -20.95 12.35
CA LEU A 45 -8.38 -19.98 11.31
C LEU A 45 -9.59 -19.08 10.97
N LEU A 46 -10.78 -19.66 10.82
CA LEU A 46 -12.02 -18.91 10.59
C LEU A 46 -12.35 -17.99 11.77
N TYR A 47 -12.12 -18.45 13.01
CA TYR A 47 -12.33 -17.64 14.20
C TYR A 47 -11.40 -16.43 14.25
N VAL A 48 -10.09 -16.61 14.08
CA VAL A 48 -9.14 -15.48 14.09
C VAL A 48 -9.32 -14.57 12.87
N MET A 49 -9.73 -15.10 11.72
CA MET A 49 -10.12 -14.29 10.56
C MET A 49 -11.33 -13.41 10.90
N ALA A 50 -12.33 -13.92 11.63
CA ALA A 50 -13.47 -13.11 12.07
C ALA A 50 -13.04 -12.02 13.06
N LEU A 51 -12.17 -12.36 14.02
CA LEU A 51 -11.60 -11.40 14.98
C LEU A 51 -10.73 -10.30 14.33
N SER A 52 -10.23 -10.52 13.10
CA SER A 52 -9.51 -9.48 12.36
C SER A 52 -10.39 -8.28 12.01
N GLY A 53 -11.71 -8.48 11.91
CA GLY A 53 -12.66 -7.46 11.47
C GLY A 53 -12.61 -7.15 9.97
N SER A 54 -11.80 -7.85 9.17
CA SER A 54 -11.66 -7.57 7.75
C SER A 54 -12.89 -8.02 6.94
N ARG A 55 -13.65 -7.06 6.39
CA ARG A 55 -14.81 -7.33 5.52
C ARG A 55 -14.41 -7.98 4.19
N SER A 56 -13.19 -7.74 3.71
CA SER A 56 -12.66 -8.36 2.49
C SER A 56 -12.64 -9.88 2.56
N SER A 57 -12.58 -10.46 3.76
CA SER A 57 -12.69 -11.91 4.01
C SER A 57 -13.94 -12.52 3.38
N TRP A 58 -15.08 -11.82 3.39
CA TRP A 58 -16.29 -12.27 2.72
C TRP A 58 -16.09 -12.40 1.21
N LEU A 59 -15.49 -11.39 0.59
CA LEU A 59 -15.21 -11.39 -0.84
C LEU A 59 -14.21 -12.50 -1.22
N TYR A 60 -13.22 -12.75 -0.38
CA TYR A 60 -12.26 -13.84 -0.55
C TYR A 60 -12.98 -15.21 -0.60
N LEU A 61 -13.79 -15.51 0.42
CA LEU A 61 -14.48 -16.80 0.53
C LEU A 61 -15.58 -16.98 -0.53
N LEU A 62 -16.26 -15.90 -0.92
CA LEU A 62 -17.21 -15.89 -2.04
C LEU A 62 -16.50 -16.17 -3.38
N MET A 63 -15.36 -15.52 -3.64
CA MET A 63 -14.56 -15.77 -4.84
C MET A 63 -14.08 -17.23 -4.89
N MET A 64 -13.55 -17.75 -3.78
CA MET A 64 -13.14 -19.16 -3.67
C MET A 64 -14.29 -20.13 -3.97
N SER A 65 -15.47 -19.85 -3.42
CA SER A 65 -16.69 -20.64 -3.66
C SER A 65 -17.16 -20.57 -5.12
N GLY A 66 -17.10 -19.39 -5.73
CA GLY A 66 -17.42 -19.18 -7.14
C GLY A 66 -16.48 -19.94 -8.08
N LEU A 67 -15.18 -19.92 -7.80
CA LEU A 67 -14.19 -20.72 -8.52
C LEU A 67 -14.48 -22.22 -8.34
N ALA A 68 -14.71 -22.69 -7.11
CA ALA A 68 -15.00 -24.10 -6.85
C ALA A 68 -16.28 -24.55 -7.58
N TRP A 69 -17.32 -23.70 -7.62
CA TRP A 69 -18.55 -23.95 -8.35
C TRP A 69 -18.31 -24.06 -9.87
N TRP A 70 -17.49 -23.16 -10.43
CA TRP A 70 -17.17 -23.15 -11.86
C TRP A 70 -16.48 -24.44 -12.33
N TRP A 71 -15.68 -25.09 -11.48
CA TRP A 71 -15.11 -26.42 -11.75
C TRP A 71 -16.09 -27.56 -11.44
N ALA A 72 -16.82 -27.50 -10.33
CA ALA A 72 -17.77 -28.56 -9.93
C ALA A 72 -18.92 -28.76 -10.91
N ARG A 73 -19.30 -27.73 -11.68
CA ARG A 73 -20.28 -27.85 -12.78
C ARG A 73 -19.72 -28.59 -14.01
N ARG A 74 -18.39 -28.64 -14.18
CA ARG A 74 -17.70 -29.28 -15.31
C ARG A 74 -17.24 -30.69 -14.97
N ASP A 75 -16.86 -30.92 -13.72
CA ASP A 75 -16.40 -32.21 -13.21
C ASP A 75 -16.95 -32.47 -11.80
N ALA A 76 -17.72 -33.55 -11.66
CA ALA A 76 -18.30 -33.95 -10.38
C ALA A 76 -17.25 -34.30 -9.32
N ALA A 77 -16.01 -34.66 -9.72
CA ALA A 77 -14.90 -34.91 -8.81
C ALA A 77 -14.51 -33.66 -8.00
N GLN A 78 -14.91 -32.46 -8.43
CA GLN A 78 -14.62 -31.18 -7.75
C GLN A 78 -15.72 -30.76 -6.75
N ARG A 79 -16.80 -31.53 -6.63
CA ARG A 79 -17.87 -31.26 -5.65
C ARG A 79 -17.40 -31.23 -4.18
N PRO A 80 -16.44 -32.06 -3.73
CA PRO A 80 -15.93 -31.95 -2.36
C PRO A 80 -15.30 -30.59 -2.07
N LEU A 81 -14.56 -30.01 -3.03
CA LEU A 81 -13.95 -28.69 -2.91
C LEU A 81 -14.99 -27.56 -2.87
N LEU A 82 -16.08 -27.68 -3.64
CA LEU A 82 -17.22 -26.76 -3.53
C LEU A 82 -17.86 -26.83 -2.15
N ARG A 83 -18.13 -28.04 -1.63
CA ARG A 83 -18.69 -28.23 -0.28
C ARG A 83 -17.77 -27.63 0.78
N TYR A 84 -16.47 -27.88 0.68
CA TYR A 84 -15.46 -27.28 1.55
C TYR A 84 -15.54 -25.75 1.54
N SER A 85 -15.54 -25.12 0.35
CA SER A 85 -15.56 -23.66 0.21
C SER A 85 -16.85 -23.03 0.77
N LEU A 86 -18.00 -23.67 0.53
CA LEU A 86 -19.28 -23.24 1.10
C LEU A 86 -19.32 -23.40 2.62
N LEU A 87 -18.73 -24.46 3.16
CA LEU A 87 -18.60 -24.65 4.61
C LEU A 87 -17.67 -23.62 5.23
N LEU A 88 -16.60 -23.18 4.55
CA LEU A 88 -15.77 -22.07 5.02
C LEU A 88 -16.59 -20.76 5.08
N LEU A 89 -17.39 -20.47 4.06
CA LEU A 89 -18.25 -19.28 4.02
C LEU A 89 -19.29 -19.29 5.14
N ALA A 90 -20.00 -20.40 5.31
CA ALA A 90 -20.97 -20.58 6.39
C ALA A 90 -20.30 -20.53 7.78
N GLY A 91 -19.16 -21.21 7.93
CA GLY A 91 -18.36 -21.23 9.15
C GLY A 91 -17.84 -19.84 9.50
N PHE A 92 -17.37 -19.06 8.51
CA PHE A 92 -16.97 -17.67 8.73
C PHE A 92 -18.15 -16.82 9.22
N GLY A 93 -19.34 -16.98 8.63
CA GLY A 93 -20.56 -16.32 9.11
C GLY A 93 -20.87 -16.65 10.57
N ALA A 94 -20.83 -17.93 10.93
CA ALA A 94 -21.01 -18.37 12.32
C ALA A 94 -19.94 -17.77 13.25
N MET A 95 -18.67 -17.77 12.84
CA MET A 95 -17.57 -17.20 13.64
C MET A 95 -17.69 -15.67 13.80
N ASN A 96 -18.24 -14.96 12.81
CA ASN A 96 -18.54 -13.52 12.95
C ASN A 96 -19.59 -13.27 14.03
N VAL A 97 -20.65 -14.08 14.08
CA VAL A 97 -21.68 -13.99 15.13
C VAL A 97 -21.06 -14.29 16.50
N ILE A 98 -20.27 -15.37 16.61
CA ILE A 98 -19.59 -15.74 17.86
C ILE A 98 -18.61 -14.64 18.32
N ALA A 99 -17.82 -14.09 17.40
CA ALA A 99 -16.89 -13.00 17.68
C ALA A 99 -17.62 -11.74 18.18
N GLN A 100 -18.76 -11.40 17.58
CA GLN A 100 -19.57 -10.26 18.02
C GLN A 100 -20.16 -10.49 19.43
N ILE A 101 -20.70 -11.68 19.71
CA ILE A 101 -21.21 -12.02 21.05
C ILE A 101 -20.09 -11.95 22.10
N SER A 102 -18.94 -12.56 21.81
CA SER A 102 -17.77 -12.58 22.71
C SER A 102 -17.31 -11.16 23.05
N LEU A 103 -17.32 -10.27 22.05
CA LEU A 103 -16.95 -8.87 22.22
C LEU A 103 -18.02 -8.10 23.01
N MET A 104 -19.31 -8.34 22.78
CA MET A 104 -20.38 -7.74 23.57
C MET A 104 -20.33 -8.17 25.04
N THR A 105 -19.95 -9.41 25.32
CA THR A 105 -19.76 -9.90 26.70
C THR A 105 -18.49 -9.37 27.37
N SER A 106 -17.49 -8.90 26.63
CA SER A 106 -16.28 -8.26 27.17
C SER A 106 -16.41 -6.75 27.35
N VAL A 107 -17.49 -6.13 26.85
CA VAL A 107 -17.77 -4.68 26.95
C VAL A 107 -18.23 -4.25 28.35
N SER A 108 -18.47 -5.20 29.27
CA SER A 108 -18.54 -4.92 30.72
C SER A 108 -17.18 -4.51 31.33
N SER A 109 -16.08 -4.57 30.54
CA SER A 109 -14.74 -4.09 30.89
C SER A 109 -14.21 -3.07 29.86
N GLY A 110 -14.75 -1.84 29.90
CA GLY A 110 -14.03 -0.60 29.57
C GLY A 110 -13.40 -0.40 28.18
N SER A 111 -13.78 -1.13 27.13
CA SER A 111 -13.18 -0.97 25.79
C SER A 111 -14.10 -0.27 24.77
N VAL A 112 -13.46 0.55 23.91
CA VAL A 112 -14.02 1.44 22.86
C VAL A 112 -15.24 0.85 22.15
N SER A 113 -16.36 1.59 22.18
CA SER A 113 -17.67 1.13 21.73
C SER A 113 -17.69 0.70 20.25
N THR A 114 -18.43 -0.38 19.96
CA THR A 114 -18.70 -0.88 18.60
C THR A 114 -19.31 0.19 17.67
N VAL A 115 -19.99 1.18 18.25
CA VAL A 115 -20.55 2.33 17.54
C VAL A 115 -19.45 3.23 16.98
N GLN A 116 -18.42 3.55 17.78
CA GLN A 116 -17.28 4.37 17.34
C GLN A 116 -16.50 3.70 16.20
N ARG A 117 -16.45 2.36 16.18
CA ARG A 117 -15.85 1.57 15.10
C ARG A 117 -16.62 1.66 13.78
N LEU A 118 -17.96 1.66 13.83
CA LEU A 118 -18.80 1.84 12.64
C LEU A 118 -18.66 3.25 12.05
N PHE A 119 -18.45 4.25 12.90
CA PHE A 119 -18.16 5.64 12.49
C PHE A 119 -16.74 5.81 11.92
N ASP A 120 -15.73 5.17 12.49
CA ASP A 120 -14.36 5.16 11.92
C ASP A 120 -14.32 4.40 10.57
N GLU A 121 -15.12 3.34 10.43
CA GLU A 121 -15.22 2.55 9.19
C GLU A 121 -15.95 3.28 8.05
N SER A 122 -16.98 4.07 8.34
CA SER A 122 -17.63 4.93 7.33
C SER A 122 -16.70 6.06 6.88
N ALA A 123 -15.91 6.63 7.79
CA ALA A 123 -14.84 7.57 7.47
C ALA A 123 -13.78 6.93 6.54
N THR A 124 -13.40 5.67 6.77
CA THR A 124 -12.43 4.96 5.92
C THR A 124 -12.97 4.71 4.50
N GLY A 125 -14.27 4.46 4.34
CA GLY A 125 -14.92 4.35 3.03
C GLY A 125 -14.93 5.68 2.26
N GLY A 126 -15.25 6.78 2.94
CA GLY A 126 -15.23 8.13 2.37
C GLY A 126 -13.84 8.54 1.88
N ILE A 127 -12.80 8.24 2.65
CA ILE A 127 -11.40 8.49 2.27
C ILE A 127 -11.04 7.77 0.97
N ARG A 128 -11.37 6.48 0.81
CA ARG A 128 -11.04 5.74 -0.43
C ARG A 128 -11.70 6.37 -1.66
N LEU A 129 -12.98 6.75 -1.57
CA LEU A 129 -13.69 7.37 -2.68
C LEU A 129 -13.06 8.71 -3.08
N TYR A 130 -12.62 9.49 -2.08
CA TYR A 130 -11.86 10.71 -2.32
C TYR A 130 -10.55 10.43 -3.06
N LEU A 131 -9.75 9.46 -2.58
CA LEU A 131 -8.48 9.10 -3.21
C LEU A 131 -8.66 8.56 -4.65
N TRP A 132 -9.78 7.88 -4.93
CA TRP A 132 -10.11 7.45 -6.31
C TRP A 132 -10.45 8.63 -7.21
N ARG A 133 -11.16 9.64 -6.69
CA ARG A 133 -11.40 10.89 -7.41
C ARG A 133 -10.08 11.59 -7.71
N GLU A 134 -9.17 11.69 -6.75
CA GLU A 134 -7.84 12.26 -6.98
C GLU A 134 -7.04 11.48 -8.01
N ALA A 135 -7.01 10.15 -7.93
CA ALA A 135 -6.37 9.30 -8.92
C ALA A 135 -6.94 9.53 -10.33
N GLY A 136 -8.26 9.70 -10.45
CA GLY A 136 -8.92 10.06 -11.70
C GLY A 136 -8.50 11.43 -12.23
N LEU A 137 -8.36 12.44 -11.37
CA LEU A 137 -7.84 13.76 -11.75
C LEU A 137 -6.38 13.71 -12.19
N MET A 138 -5.55 12.92 -11.51
CA MET A 138 -4.16 12.68 -11.90
C MET A 138 -4.10 12.03 -13.30
N PHE A 139 -4.88 10.97 -13.52
CA PHE A 139 -4.97 10.31 -14.82
C PHE A 139 -5.46 11.25 -15.93
N ALA A 140 -6.50 12.04 -15.68
CA ALA A 140 -7.04 12.97 -16.67
C ALA A 140 -6.02 14.04 -17.09
N ARG A 141 -5.14 14.48 -16.17
CA ARG A 141 -4.08 15.44 -16.46
C ARG A 141 -2.89 14.84 -17.20
N SER A 142 -2.61 13.55 -17.02
CA SER A 142 -1.46 12.88 -17.62
C SER A 142 -1.81 11.46 -18.09
N PRO A 143 -2.69 11.33 -19.11
CA PRO A 143 -3.32 10.05 -19.43
C PRO A 143 -2.37 9.00 -20.00
N TRP A 144 -1.31 9.40 -20.69
CA TRP A 144 -0.45 8.46 -21.41
C TRP A 144 0.54 7.73 -20.50
N LEU A 145 1.30 8.49 -19.71
CA LEU A 145 2.38 7.98 -18.86
C LEU A 145 2.13 8.19 -17.37
N GLY A 146 0.97 8.75 -17.00
CA GLY A 146 0.65 9.09 -15.62
C GLY A 146 1.45 10.29 -15.11
N VAL A 147 1.25 10.61 -13.85
CA VAL A 147 1.95 11.70 -13.15
C VAL A 147 3.35 11.31 -12.68
N GLY A 148 3.76 10.06 -12.92
CA GLY A 148 5.05 9.51 -12.52
C GLY A 148 4.93 8.51 -11.37
N PHE A 149 5.75 7.46 -11.43
CA PHE A 149 5.79 6.42 -10.41
C PHE A 149 6.25 6.99 -9.06
N GLY A 150 5.50 6.68 -8.00
CA GLY A 150 5.75 7.19 -6.64
C GLY A 150 5.46 8.68 -6.45
N GLN A 151 4.75 9.33 -7.39
CA GLN A 151 4.40 10.75 -7.28
C GLN A 151 2.98 10.99 -6.72
N PHE A 152 2.23 9.93 -6.36
CA PHE A 152 0.88 10.08 -5.83
C PHE A 152 0.81 11.04 -4.63
N ALA A 153 1.74 10.89 -3.67
CA ALA A 153 1.81 11.74 -2.47
C ALA A 153 1.96 13.24 -2.78
N TRP A 154 2.82 13.57 -3.75
CA TRP A 154 3.04 14.93 -4.19
C TRP A 154 1.79 15.51 -4.86
N HIS A 155 1.16 14.75 -5.75
CA HIS A 155 -0.04 15.22 -6.44
C HIS A 155 -1.26 15.29 -5.52
N HIS A 156 -1.39 14.38 -4.55
CA HIS A 156 -2.37 14.47 -3.47
C HIS A 156 -2.19 15.80 -2.72
N PHE A 157 -0.98 16.10 -2.27
CA PHE A 157 -0.66 17.36 -1.60
C PHE A 157 -1.03 18.60 -2.44
N GLN A 158 -0.82 18.55 -3.76
CA GLN A 158 -1.21 19.63 -4.68
C GLN A 158 -2.73 19.76 -4.89
N LEU A 159 -3.49 18.67 -4.75
CA LEU A 159 -4.94 18.65 -4.99
C LEU A 159 -5.76 19.02 -3.74
N LEU A 160 -5.24 18.75 -2.53
CA LEU A 160 -5.90 19.04 -1.26
C LEU A 160 -6.50 20.47 -1.17
N PRO A 161 -5.74 21.56 -1.43
CA PRO A 161 -6.29 22.92 -1.34
C PRO A 161 -7.31 23.24 -2.42
N VAL A 162 -7.29 22.52 -3.55
CA VAL A 162 -8.21 22.71 -4.68
C VAL A 162 -9.54 22.01 -4.40
N LEU A 163 -9.49 20.84 -3.76
CA LEU A 163 -10.67 20.04 -3.48
C LEU A 163 -11.37 20.45 -2.18
N GLN A 164 -10.67 21.14 -1.27
CA GLN A 164 -11.20 21.75 -0.03
C GLN A 164 -12.13 20.82 0.78
N GLN A 165 -11.79 19.54 0.85
CA GLN A 165 -12.52 18.62 1.72
C GLN A 165 -12.00 18.72 3.14
N GLY A 166 -12.77 19.37 4.04
CA GLY A 166 -12.36 19.66 5.42
C GLY A 166 -12.06 18.41 6.27
N ASN A 167 -12.49 17.24 5.83
CA ASN A 167 -12.34 15.97 6.57
C ASN A 167 -11.13 15.14 6.10
N ILE A 168 -10.42 15.55 5.04
CA ILE A 168 -9.24 14.85 4.53
C ILE A 168 -8.01 15.70 4.82
N THR A 169 -7.16 15.21 5.73
CA THR A 169 -5.91 15.86 6.11
C THR A 169 -4.81 14.81 6.17
N GLY A 170 -3.55 15.27 6.13
CA GLY A 170 -2.40 14.38 6.23
C GLY A 170 -1.87 13.93 4.87
N LEU A 171 -1.05 12.88 4.92
CA LEU A 171 -0.36 12.35 3.76
C LEU A 171 -1.01 11.03 3.31
N TYR A 172 -1.45 10.99 2.06
CA TYR A 172 -1.79 9.76 1.36
C TYR A 172 -0.87 9.56 0.15
N ASN A 173 -0.28 8.37 0.04
CA ASN A 173 0.68 8.03 -1.02
C ASN A 173 0.16 6.95 -1.98
N ASN A 174 -1.12 6.57 -1.86
CA ASN A 174 -1.72 5.54 -2.70
C ASN A 174 -3.25 5.74 -2.82
N ALA A 175 -3.82 5.30 -3.94
CA ALA A 175 -5.27 5.31 -4.19
C ALA A 175 -6.04 4.20 -3.44
N HIS A 176 -5.37 3.29 -2.73
CA HIS A 176 -5.94 2.08 -2.14
C HIS A 176 -6.69 1.18 -3.14
N ASN A 177 -6.36 1.29 -4.42
CA ASN A 177 -6.88 0.45 -5.48
C ASN A 177 -5.85 0.39 -6.61
N LEU A 178 -5.41 -0.81 -6.95
CA LEU A 178 -4.34 -1.03 -7.93
C LEU A 178 -4.63 -0.40 -9.30
N ILE A 179 -5.88 -0.44 -9.76
CA ILE A 179 -6.24 0.11 -11.09
C ILE A 179 -6.15 1.63 -11.06
N PHE A 180 -6.77 2.28 -10.06
CA PHE A 180 -6.71 3.73 -9.92
C PHE A 180 -5.27 4.21 -9.69
N GLN A 181 -4.49 3.48 -8.89
CA GLN A 181 -3.10 3.80 -8.63
C GLN A 181 -2.25 3.73 -9.92
N LEU A 182 -2.37 2.64 -10.69
CA LEU A 182 -1.64 2.49 -11.94
C LEU A 182 -2.08 3.53 -12.98
N ALA A 183 -3.39 3.81 -13.07
CA ALA A 183 -3.89 4.86 -13.94
C ALA A 183 -3.27 6.21 -13.58
N ALA A 184 -3.27 6.59 -12.30
CA ALA A 184 -2.70 7.85 -11.85
C ALA A 184 -1.19 7.95 -12.15
N GLU A 185 -0.40 6.95 -11.74
CA GLU A 185 1.07 7.06 -11.78
C GLU A 185 1.72 6.66 -13.10
N THR A 186 1.06 5.80 -13.89
CA THR A 186 1.63 5.22 -15.12
C THR A 186 0.74 5.37 -16.36
N GLY A 187 -0.48 5.89 -16.20
CA GLY A 187 -1.39 6.16 -17.30
C GLY A 187 -1.82 4.91 -18.08
N ILE A 188 -2.21 5.14 -19.32
CA ILE A 188 -2.61 4.10 -20.28
C ILE A 188 -1.47 3.11 -20.50
N ALA A 189 -0.21 3.55 -20.51
CA ALA A 189 0.94 2.67 -20.71
C ALA A 189 0.99 1.55 -19.64
N GLY A 190 0.85 1.90 -18.36
CA GLY A 190 0.83 0.90 -17.29
C GLY A 190 -0.45 0.07 -17.24
N LEU A 191 -1.61 0.67 -17.56
CA LEU A 191 -2.85 -0.09 -17.70
C LEU A 191 -2.78 -1.13 -18.84
N LEU A 192 -2.18 -0.77 -19.98
CA LEU A 192 -1.93 -1.70 -21.08
C LEU A 192 -0.93 -2.78 -20.69
N ALA A 193 0.12 -2.45 -19.93
CA ALA A 193 1.04 -3.46 -19.41
C ALA A 193 0.31 -4.47 -18.49
N LEU A 194 -0.54 -3.98 -17.58
CA LEU A 194 -1.33 -4.85 -16.69
C LEU A 194 -2.37 -5.68 -17.46
N PHE A 195 -3.29 -5.03 -18.16
CA PHE A 195 -4.40 -5.72 -18.81
C PHE A 195 -3.96 -6.50 -20.05
N GLY A 196 -2.93 -6.05 -20.76
CA GLY A 196 -2.35 -6.77 -21.88
C GLY A 196 -1.66 -8.05 -21.44
N SER A 197 -0.82 -7.99 -20.40
CA SER A 197 -0.16 -9.19 -19.85
C SER A 197 -1.18 -10.14 -19.22
N MET A 198 -2.15 -9.62 -18.46
CA MET A 198 -3.23 -10.43 -17.90
C MET A 198 -4.08 -11.07 -19.00
N GLY A 199 -4.45 -10.32 -20.03
CA GLY A 199 -5.20 -10.81 -21.18
C GLY A 199 -4.48 -11.95 -21.89
N PHE A 200 -3.16 -11.79 -22.10
CA PHE A 200 -2.31 -12.82 -22.68
C PHE A 200 -2.23 -14.07 -21.80
N TRP A 201 -1.97 -13.91 -20.50
CA TRP A 201 -1.95 -15.01 -19.54
C TRP A 201 -3.28 -15.78 -19.51
N LEU A 202 -4.42 -15.07 -19.55
CA LEU A 202 -5.76 -15.66 -19.64
C LEU A 202 -6.00 -16.44 -20.95
N THR A 203 -5.30 -16.11 -22.05
CA THR A 203 -5.40 -16.93 -23.27
C THR A 203 -4.81 -18.33 -23.08
N GLY A 204 -3.74 -18.47 -22.27
CA GLY A 204 -3.18 -19.78 -21.90
C GLY A 204 -4.21 -20.66 -21.21
N LEU A 205 -5.02 -20.07 -20.32
CA LEU A 205 -6.10 -20.78 -19.63
C LEU A 205 -7.17 -21.29 -20.59
N ARG A 206 -7.58 -20.46 -21.56
CA ARG A 206 -8.56 -20.85 -22.59
C ARG A 206 -8.01 -21.96 -23.48
N GLN A 207 -6.74 -21.88 -23.85
CA GLN A 207 -6.07 -22.90 -24.66
C GLN A 207 -5.97 -24.25 -23.93
N ARG A 208 -5.69 -24.22 -22.62
CA ARG A 208 -5.74 -25.41 -21.77
C ARG A 208 -7.13 -26.02 -21.77
N ASP A 209 -8.16 -25.24 -21.43
CA ASP A 209 -9.55 -25.73 -21.37
C ASP A 209 -9.96 -26.38 -22.71
N ALA A 210 -9.61 -25.76 -23.84
CA ALA A 210 -9.88 -26.28 -25.17
C ALA A 210 -9.06 -27.55 -25.50
N SER A 211 -7.84 -27.69 -24.97
CA SER A 211 -7.01 -28.89 -25.13
C SER A 211 -7.54 -30.05 -24.28
N ALA A 212 -7.95 -29.78 -23.04
CA ALA A 212 -8.51 -30.76 -22.12
C ALA A 212 -9.85 -31.32 -22.62
N ASN A 213 -10.71 -30.46 -23.20
CA ASN A 213 -11.98 -30.90 -23.79
C ASN A 213 -11.81 -31.73 -25.07
N ARG A 214 -10.73 -31.49 -25.85
CA ARG A 214 -10.43 -32.27 -27.07
C ARG A 214 -9.76 -33.60 -26.80
N ALA A 215 -8.99 -33.72 -25.71
CA ALA A 215 -8.27 -34.94 -25.38
C ALA A 215 -9.19 -36.12 -25.02
N GLY A 216 -10.47 -35.88 -24.70
CA GLY A 216 -11.60 -36.82 -24.83
C GLY A 216 -11.54 -38.21 -24.17
N SER A 217 -10.41 -38.66 -23.63
CA SER A 217 -10.21 -40.08 -23.33
C SER A 217 -8.98 -40.30 -22.43
N VAL A 218 -9.19 -41.04 -21.34
CA VAL A 218 -8.21 -41.78 -20.51
C VAL A 218 -7.18 -40.98 -19.67
N GLU A 219 -7.37 -39.68 -19.39
CA GLU A 219 -6.74 -39.14 -18.17
C GLU A 219 -7.54 -39.66 -16.98
N HIS A 220 -6.94 -40.55 -16.17
CA HIS A 220 -7.52 -41.06 -14.93
C HIS A 220 -8.15 -39.88 -14.17
N GLY A 221 -9.47 -39.89 -13.95
CA GLY A 221 -10.22 -38.73 -13.44
C GLY A 221 -9.64 -38.13 -12.15
N GLN A 222 -8.88 -38.93 -11.40
CA GLN A 222 -8.14 -38.49 -10.23
C GLN A 222 -6.94 -37.57 -10.55
N LEU A 223 -6.13 -37.85 -11.58
CA LEU A 223 -5.03 -36.95 -11.99
C LEU A 223 -5.58 -35.59 -12.45
N ARG A 224 -6.62 -35.61 -13.29
CA ARG A 224 -7.31 -34.40 -13.72
C ARG A 224 -7.85 -33.62 -12.52
N ALA A 225 -8.48 -34.32 -11.58
CA ALA A 225 -9.02 -33.69 -10.39
C ALA A 225 -7.94 -33.02 -9.52
N THR A 226 -6.78 -33.65 -9.36
CA THR A 226 -5.64 -33.07 -8.61
C THR A 226 -5.04 -31.85 -9.30
N ARG A 227 -4.94 -31.86 -10.64
CA ARG A 227 -4.46 -30.71 -11.42
C ARG A 227 -5.46 -29.55 -11.34
N ASP A 228 -6.75 -29.82 -11.50
CA ASP A 228 -7.79 -28.80 -11.39
C ASP A 228 -7.84 -28.19 -9.97
N ALA A 229 -7.63 -29.00 -8.92
CA ALA A 229 -7.50 -28.51 -7.55
C ALA A 229 -6.31 -27.57 -7.36
N ALA A 230 -5.15 -27.88 -7.95
CA ALA A 230 -3.97 -27.00 -7.90
C ALA A 230 -4.24 -25.65 -8.58
N HIS A 231 -5.00 -25.64 -9.67
CA HIS A 231 -5.38 -24.39 -10.35
C HIS A 231 -6.44 -23.60 -9.59
N TRP A 232 -7.44 -24.28 -9.02
CA TRP A 232 -8.37 -23.64 -8.10
C TRP A 232 -7.61 -22.94 -6.96
N TRP A 233 -6.64 -23.63 -6.35
CA TRP A 233 -5.82 -23.06 -5.28
C TRP A 233 -5.04 -21.84 -5.76
N GLY A 234 -4.34 -21.97 -6.89
CA GLY A 234 -3.56 -20.89 -7.47
C GLY A 234 -4.40 -19.64 -7.75
N TYR A 235 -5.57 -19.81 -8.37
CA TYR A 235 -6.49 -18.71 -8.67
C TYR A 235 -7.22 -18.19 -7.43
N ALA A 236 -7.48 -19.03 -6.44
CA ALA A 236 -8.00 -18.58 -5.15
C ALA A 236 -6.98 -17.66 -4.46
N VAL A 237 -5.70 -18.05 -4.39
CA VAL A 237 -4.64 -17.21 -3.82
C VAL A 237 -4.47 -15.92 -4.60
N LEU A 238 -4.35 -15.99 -5.93
CA LEU A 238 -4.24 -14.80 -6.78
C LEU A 238 -5.50 -13.91 -6.68
N GLY A 239 -6.69 -14.50 -6.59
CA GLY A 239 -7.96 -13.79 -6.42
C GLY A 239 -8.04 -13.07 -5.07
N VAL A 240 -7.58 -13.68 -3.98
CA VAL A 240 -7.47 -13.03 -2.67
C VAL A 240 -6.53 -11.83 -2.73
N LEU A 241 -5.35 -11.99 -3.33
CA LEU A 241 -4.41 -10.87 -3.52
C LEU A 241 -5.00 -9.77 -4.41
N ALA A 242 -5.69 -10.14 -5.50
CA ALA A 242 -6.33 -9.19 -6.40
C ALA A 242 -7.44 -8.39 -5.70
N ILE A 243 -8.37 -9.06 -5.00
CA ILE A 243 -9.45 -8.40 -4.25
C ILE A 243 -8.85 -7.47 -3.19
N HIS A 244 -7.85 -7.95 -2.45
CA HIS A 244 -7.17 -7.13 -1.45
C HIS A 244 -6.51 -5.91 -2.10
N SER A 245 -5.92 -6.05 -3.29
CA SER A 245 -5.37 -4.95 -4.09
C SER A 245 -6.40 -4.01 -4.72
N MET A 246 -7.69 -4.35 -4.74
CA MET A 246 -8.74 -3.41 -5.15
C MET A 246 -9.22 -2.53 -3.99
N LEU A 247 -8.92 -2.90 -2.74
CA LEU A 247 -9.42 -2.24 -1.53
C LEU A 247 -8.30 -1.63 -0.67
N GLU A 248 -7.10 -2.17 -0.81
CA GLU A 248 -5.84 -1.73 -0.19
C GLU A 248 -4.67 -1.98 -1.18
N TYR A 249 -3.44 -1.95 -0.69
CA TYR A 249 -2.22 -2.03 -1.52
C TYR A 249 -1.25 -3.17 -1.10
N PRO A 250 -1.72 -4.41 -0.87
CA PRO A 250 -0.86 -5.52 -0.44
C PRO A 250 0.28 -5.80 -1.41
N LEU A 251 0.11 -5.58 -2.72
CA LEU A 251 1.16 -5.82 -3.72
C LEU A 251 2.34 -4.83 -3.65
N TRP A 252 2.28 -3.81 -2.78
CA TRP A 252 3.46 -2.99 -2.44
C TRP A 252 4.37 -3.67 -1.41
N TYR A 253 3.92 -4.76 -0.81
CA TYR A 253 4.68 -5.53 0.15
C TYR A 253 5.31 -6.75 -0.53
N THR A 254 6.64 -6.88 -0.37
CA THR A 254 7.43 -7.92 -1.03
C THR A 254 6.88 -9.32 -0.75
N TYR A 255 6.41 -9.57 0.48
CA TYR A 255 5.87 -10.86 0.87
C TYR A 255 4.53 -11.24 0.23
N PHE A 256 3.78 -10.28 -0.34
CA PHE A 256 2.57 -10.57 -1.14
C PHE A 256 2.85 -10.57 -2.64
N VAL A 257 3.61 -9.59 -3.14
CA VAL A 257 3.94 -9.53 -4.58
C VAL A 257 4.80 -10.72 -5.01
N ALA A 258 5.68 -11.24 -4.14
CA ALA A 258 6.44 -12.45 -4.42
C ALA A 258 5.52 -13.67 -4.61
N ILE A 259 4.51 -13.83 -3.75
CA ILE A 259 3.51 -14.90 -3.90
C ILE A 259 2.77 -14.75 -5.23
N ALA A 260 2.29 -13.54 -5.55
CA ALA A 260 1.61 -13.29 -6.82
C ALA A 260 2.49 -13.60 -8.04
N ALA A 261 3.74 -13.11 -8.04
CA ALA A 261 4.67 -13.29 -9.14
C ALA A 261 5.02 -14.78 -9.37
N ILE A 262 5.32 -15.51 -8.30
CA ILE A 262 5.61 -16.94 -8.37
C ILE A 262 4.41 -17.71 -8.94
N LEU A 263 3.19 -17.43 -8.45
CA LEU A 263 1.99 -18.14 -8.90
C LEU A 263 1.58 -17.79 -10.32
N LEU A 264 1.68 -16.52 -10.73
CA LEU A 264 1.42 -16.12 -12.11
C LEU A 264 2.36 -16.85 -13.09
N GLY A 265 3.64 -16.98 -12.74
CA GLY A 265 4.62 -17.73 -13.55
C GLY A 265 4.41 -19.25 -13.49
N ALA A 266 4.14 -19.81 -12.32
CA ALA A 266 3.95 -21.26 -12.14
C ALA A 266 2.65 -21.77 -12.80
N LEU A 267 1.65 -20.90 -12.98
CA LEU A 267 0.36 -21.22 -13.60
C LEU A 267 0.26 -20.68 -15.04
N ASP A 268 1.37 -20.22 -15.62
CA ASP A 268 1.40 -19.85 -17.02
C ASP A 268 1.26 -21.11 -17.90
N GLU A 269 0.08 -21.26 -18.50
CA GLU A 269 -0.25 -22.35 -19.42
C GLU A 269 -0.12 -21.92 -20.90
N THR A 270 0.49 -20.76 -21.15
CA THR A 270 0.71 -20.30 -22.52
C THR A 270 1.75 -21.18 -23.22
N ARG A 271 1.52 -21.49 -24.51
CA ARG A 271 2.42 -22.33 -25.32
C ARG A 271 3.57 -21.55 -25.95
N TYR A 272 3.78 -20.31 -25.55
CA TYR A 272 4.76 -19.43 -26.16
C TYR A 272 6.14 -19.66 -25.54
N SER A 273 7.00 -20.38 -26.26
CA SER A 273 8.42 -20.42 -25.92
C SER A 273 9.10 -19.18 -26.48
N LEU A 274 9.62 -18.31 -25.61
CA LEU A 274 10.46 -17.20 -26.04
C LEU A 274 11.82 -17.75 -26.53
N LYS A 275 11.95 -18.01 -27.84
CA LYS A 275 13.21 -18.47 -28.43
C LYS A 275 14.17 -17.30 -28.57
N LEU A 276 14.97 -17.07 -27.53
CA LEU A 276 15.99 -16.04 -27.54
C LEU A 276 17.21 -16.48 -28.37
N ARG A 277 17.59 -15.64 -29.35
CA ARG A 277 18.91 -15.74 -30.00
C ARG A 277 20.02 -15.47 -28.99
N ALA A 278 21.28 -15.73 -29.34
CA ALA A 278 22.42 -15.50 -28.44
C ALA A 278 22.45 -14.07 -27.87
N THR A 279 22.16 -13.06 -28.69
CA THR A 279 22.03 -11.66 -28.28
C THR A 279 20.90 -11.44 -27.27
N GLY A 280 19.75 -12.09 -27.47
CA GLY A 280 18.63 -12.03 -26.53
C GLY A 280 18.96 -12.69 -25.19
N ARG A 281 19.70 -13.82 -25.19
CA ARG A 281 20.17 -14.46 -23.96
C ARG A 281 21.16 -13.57 -23.20
N LEU A 282 22.09 -12.93 -23.90
CA LEU A 282 23.01 -11.94 -23.33
C LEU A 282 22.26 -10.75 -22.73
N ALA A 283 21.25 -10.23 -23.43
CA ALA A 283 20.43 -9.13 -22.91
C ALA A 283 19.68 -9.53 -21.63
N VAL A 284 19.05 -10.71 -21.60
CA VAL A 284 18.38 -11.21 -20.38
C VAL A 284 19.38 -11.43 -19.25
N ALA A 285 20.55 -12.01 -19.53
CA ALA A 285 21.60 -12.19 -18.53
C ALA A 285 22.08 -10.84 -17.97
N ALA A 286 22.25 -9.82 -18.83
CA ALA A 286 22.60 -8.48 -18.42
C ALA A 286 21.50 -7.84 -17.55
N ILE A 287 20.22 -7.97 -17.93
CA ILE A 287 19.09 -7.47 -17.12
C ILE A 287 19.06 -8.14 -15.74
N LEU A 288 19.22 -9.46 -15.68
CA LEU A 288 19.25 -10.20 -14.41
C LEU A 288 20.46 -9.79 -13.56
N LEU A 289 21.63 -9.62 -14.16
CA LEU A 289 22.85 -9.17 -13.47
C LEU A 289 22.69 -7.74 -12.94
N LEU A 290 22.19 -6.82 -13.76
CA LEU A 290 21.90 -5.45 -13.34
C LEU A 290 20.84 -5.41 -12.24
N GLY A 291 19.80 -6.26 -12.34
CA GLY A 291 18.79 -6.43 -11.31
C GLY A 291 19.40 -6.92 -9.99
N LEU A 292 20.30 -7.91 -10.05
CA LEU A 292 21.02 -8.43 -8.87
C LEU A 292 21.93 -7.36 -8.25
N VAL A 293 22.70 -6.62 -9.06
CA VAL A 293 23.53 -5.51 -8.60
C VAL A 293 22.69 -4.43 -7.95
N THR A 294 21.54 -4.09 -8.54
CA THR A 294 20.60 -3.11 -7.98
C THR A 294 20.03 -3.58 -6.64
N LEU A 295 19.65 -4.85 -6.54
CA LEU A 295 19.18 -5.45 -5.29
C LEU A 295 20.27 -5.47 -4.22
N ALA A 296 21.52 -5.76 -4.59
CA ALA A 296 22.65 -5.71 -3.66
C ALA A 296 22.92 -4.28 -3.16
N GLN A 297 22.88 -3.29 -4.05
CA GLN A 297 23.01 -1.87 -3.69
C GLN A 297 21.86 -1.38 -2.79
N LEU A 298 20.62 -1.79 -3.09
CA LEU A 298 19.46 -1.51 -2.25
C LEU A 298 19.57 -2.17 -0.88
N HIS A 299 19.99 -3.44 -0.82
CA HIS A 299 20.18 -4.14 0.45
C HIS A 299 21.25 -3.47 1.31
N ASN A 300 22.40 -3.13 0.73
CA ASN A 300 23.47 -2.45 1.44
C ASN A 300 23.02 -1.06 1.92
N GLY A 301 22.43 -0.25 1.04
CA GLY A 301 21.88 1.07 1.41
C GLY A 301 20.82 0.97 2.51
N TYR A 302 19.94 -0.03 2.43
CA TYR A 302 18.93 -0.29 3.46
C TYR A 302 19.56 -0.66 4.80
N ARG A 303 20.57 -1.53 4.82
CA ARG A 303 21.29 -1.90 6.05
C ARG A 303 21.96 -0.70 6.71
N VAL A 304 22.66 0.12 5.93
CA VAL A 304 23.28 1.35 6.43
C VAL A 304 22.21 2.29 6.98
N LEU A 305 21.13 2.53 6.23
CA LEU A 305 20.03 3.39 6.66
C LEU A 305 19.38 2.87 7.95
N GLN A 306 19.08 1.58 8.03
CA GLN A 306 18.50 0.92 9.19
C GLN A 306 19.40 1.08 10.42
N GLN A 307 20.69 0.79 10.29
CA GLN A 307 21.66 0.93 11.37
C GLN A 307 21.78 2.39 11.82
N THR A 308 21.82 3.32 10.87
CA THR A 308 21.92 4.77 11.12
C THR A 308 20.70 5.28 11.88
N LEU A 309 19.49 4.88 11.46
CA LEU A 309 18.24 5.29 12.10
C LEU A 309 17.97 4.58 13.44
N ALA A 310 18.67 3.47 13.71
CA ALA A 310 18.63 2.79 15.00
C ALA A 310 19.58 3.41 16.05
N ILE A 311 20.41 4.39 15.68
CA ILE A 311 21.25 5.12 16.63
C ILE A 311 20.36 6.08 17.43
N TYR A 312 20.32 5.87 18.75
CA TYR A 312 19.68 6.78 19.70
C TYR A 312 20.77 7.53 20.48
N PRO A 313 20.99 8.83 20.24
CA PRO A 313 21.92 9.64 21.02
C PRO A 313 21.49 9.68 22.49
N GLU A 314 22.43 9.50 23.43
CA GLU A 314 22.11 9.55 24.86
C GLU A 314 21.76 10.96 25.35
N SER A 315 22.26 11.99 24.65
CA SER A 315 21.97 13.39 24.89
C SER A 315 22.06 14.20 23.59
N ARG A 316 21.64 15.46 23.62
CA ARG A 316 21.80 16.39 22.48
C ARG A 316 23.26 16.74 22.17
N ASP A 317 24.16 16.51 23.13
CA ASP A 317 25.59 16.82 23.02
C ASP A 317 26.44 15.58 22.70
N ASP A 318 25.80 14.45 22.40
CA ASP A 318 26.48 13.24 21.91
C ASP A 318 26.94 13.44 20.45
N HIS A 319 27.98 14.27 20.30
CA HIS A 319 28.56 14.62 19.00
C HIS A 319 29.05 13.39 18.24
N ALA A 320 29.47 12.34 18.93
CA ALA A 320 29.94 11.10 18.31
C ALA A 320 28.77 10.34 17.67
N ALA A 321 27.63 10.19 18.36
CA ALA A 321 26.44 9.59 17.77
C ALA A 321 25.89 10.44 16.61
N LEU A 322 25.82 11.75 16.78
CA LEU A 322 25.35 12.66 15.74
C LEU A 322 26.24 12.63 14.49
N ALA A 323 27.56 12.54 14.65
CA ALA A 323 28.49 12.37 13.54
C ALA A 323 28.25 11.03 12.80
N ARG A 324 28.09 9.92 13.52
CA ARG A 324 27.77 8.62 12.91
C ARG A 324 26.44 8.64 12.15
N ILE A 325 25.41 9.29 12.72
CA ILE A 325 24.11 9.46 12.05
C ILE A 325 24.31 10.22 10.74
N ARG A 326 24.96 11.38 10.81
CA ARG A 326 25.22 12.23 9.65
C ARG A 326 25.99 11.49 8.56
N ASP A 327 27.08 10.82 8.92
CA ASP A 327 27.95 10.13 7.98
C ASP A 327 27.23 8.94 7.32
N GLY A 328 26.42 8.20 8.09
CA GLY A 328 25.55 7.13 7.58
C GLY A 328 24.50 7.63 6.59
N LEU A 329 23.82 8.75 6.90
CA LEU A 329 22.87 9.39 5.97
C LEU A 329 23.55 9.85 4.68
N PHE A 330 24.75 10.44 4.76
CA PHE A 330 25.50 10.84 3.57
C PHE A 330 25.98 9.66 2.72
N ALA A 331 26.36 8.55 3.35
CA ALA A 331 26.74 7.32 2.64
C ALA A 331 25.57 6.79 1.80
N VAL A 332 24.35 6.77 2.37
CA VAL A 332 23.13 6.37 1.64
C VAL A 332 22.80 7.38 0.54
N HIS A 333 22.87 8.68 0.86
CA HIS A 333 22.53 9.76 -0.08
C HIS A 333 23.39 9.74 -1.36
N ARG A 334 24.68 9.41 -1.27
CA ARG A 334 25.61 9.40 -2.41
C ARG A 334 25.61 8.10 -3.22
N GLY A 335 25.30 6.97 -2.58
CA GLY A 335 25.60 5.64 -3.14
C GLY A 335 24.40 4.74 -3.42
N SER A 336 23.18 5.15 -3.05
CA SER A 336 22.01 4.26 -3.09
C SER A 336 20.81 4.89 -3.80
N LEU A 337 19.94 4.06 -4.37
CA LEU A 337 18.61 4.47 -4.82
C LEU A 337 17.69 4.92 -3.66
N LEU A 338 18.14 4.75 -2.41
CA LEU A 338 17.45 5.19 -1.21
C LEU A 338 17.77 6.63 -0.80
N SER A 339 18.48 7.41 -1.62
CA SER A 339 18.82 8.81 -1.31
C SER A 339 17.65 9.64 -0.78
N PRO A 340 16.43 9.59 -1.34
CA PRO A 340 15.30 10.36 -0.81
C PRO A 340 14.95 10.01 0.66
N ASN A 341 15.13 8.75 1.06
CA ASN A 341 14.89 8.31 2.44
C ASN A 341 15.96 8.83 3.41
N ALA A 342 17.18 9.06 2.94
CA ALA A 342 18.24 9.68 3.72
C ALA A 342 18.11 11.22 3.76
N GLU A 343 17.58 11.83 2.70
CA GLU A 343 17.34 13.28 2.64
C GLU A 343 16.26 13.74 3.62
N LEU A 344 15.24 12.93 3.89
CA LEU A 344 14.16 13.29 4.82
C LEU A 344 14.67 13.64 6.25
N PRO A 345 15.43 12.79 6.95
CA PRO A 345 16.00 13.15 8.25
C PRO A 345 17.05 14.26 8.16
N LEU A 346 17.78 14.39 7.04
CA LEU A 346 18.70 15.53 6.82
C LEU A 346 17.93 16.85 6.73
N SER A 347 16.79 16.88 6.03
CA SER A 347 15.89 18.03 5.98
C SER A 347 15.32 18.38 7.36
N GLY A 348 15.09 17.37 8.20
CA GLY A 348 14.70 17.56 9.60
C GLY A 348 15.68 18.39 10.44
N GLN A 349 16.96 18.43 10.06
CA GLN A 349 18.02 19.17 10.75
C GLN A 349 18.20 20.61 10.23
N ILE A 350 17.44 21.04 9.23
CA ILE A 350 17.54 22.39 8.67
C ILE A 350 17.07 23.42 9.70
N VAL A 351 17.97 24.34 10.04
CA VAL A 351 17.65 25.60 10.72
C VAL A 351 17.35 26.66 9.67
N VAL A 352 16.18 27.30 9.77
CA VAL A 352 15.75 28.40 8.90
C VAL A 352 16.55 29.66 9.26
N ASN A 353 17.45 30.05 8.37
CA ASN A 353 18.24 31.29 8.41
C ASN A 353 18.88 31.51 7.03
N GLY A 354 19.56 32.64 6.83
CA GLY A 354 20.24 32.97 5.56
C GLY A 354 21.47 32.11 5.21
N GLU A 355 22.01 31.33 6.15
CA GLU A 355 23.21 30.52 5.91
C GLU A 355 22.91 29.36 4.97
N ARG A 356 23.66 29.27 3.85
CA ARG A 356 23.51 28.22 2.82
C ARG A 356 22.05 28.04 2.36
N LEU A 357 21.30 29.14 2.30
CA LEU A 357 19.86 29.13 2.09
C LEU A 357 19.44 28.39 0.80
N ARG A 358 20.15 28.60 -0.30
CA ARG A 358 19.87 27.91 -1.58
C ARG A 358 19.99 26.39 -1.47
N GLU A 359 20.97 25.89 -0.71
CA GLU A 359 21.16 24.46 -0.50
C GLU A 359 20.05 23.88 0.37
N LYS A 360 19.69 24.59 1.45
CA LYS A 360 18.57 24.22 2.34
C LYS A 360 17.24 24.19 1.58
N LEU A 361 16.98 25.21 0.76
CA LEU A 361 15.79 25.29 -0.09
C LEU A 361 15.77 24.14 -1.11
N SER A 362 16.89 23.86 -1.78
CA SER A 362 17.00 22.77 -2.76
C SER A 362 16.76 21.40 -2.13
N LEU A 363 17.38 21.12 -0.97
CA LEU A 363 17.17 19.88 -0.21
C LEU A 363 15.72 19.75 0.24
N ASN A 364 15.17 20.77 0.90
CA ASN A 364 13.80 20.72 1.42
C ASN A 364 12.77 20.60 0.28
N THR A 365 13.02 21.20 -0.88
CA THR A 365 12.16 21.05 -2.07
C THR A 365 12.16 19.61 -2.59
N ARG A 366 13.32 18.94 -2.68
CA ARG A 366 13.38 17.53 -3.10
C ARG A 366 12.67 16.62 -2.11
N VAL A 367 12.91 16.83 -0.82
CA VAL A 367 12.23 16.08 0.25
C VAL A 367 10.72 16.33 0.19
N MET A 368 10.27 17.56 -0.03
CA MET A 368 8.85 17.87 -0.16
C MET A 368 8.21 17.16 -1.34
N ARG A 369 8.89 17.07 -2.50
CA ARG A 369 8.38 16.30 -3.65
C ARG A 369 8.31 14.80 -3.39
N PHE A 370 9.19 14.27 -2.55
CA PHE A 370 9.19 12.85 -2.18
C PHE A 370 8.16 12.54 -1.08
N MET A 371 8.10 13.39 -0.06
CA MET A 371 7.38 13.19 1.19
C MET A 371 6.87 14.55 1.72
N PRO A 372 5.76 15.08 1.18
CA PRO A 372 5.25 16.42 1.49
C PRO A 372 4.55 16.47 2.86
N ILE A 373 5.19 16.03 3.95
CA ILE A 373 4.62 16.06 5.31
C ILE A 373 4.65 17.47 5.91
N GLY A 374 3.77 17.73 6.89
CA GLY A 374 3.61 19.04 7.51
C GLY A 374 4.91 19.73 7.93
N ALA A 375 5.81 19.03 8.63
CA ALA A 375 7.10 19.60 9.04
C ALA A 375 7.95 20.08 7.86
N VAL A 376 7.90 19.40 6.71
CA VAL A 376 8.65 19.74 5.50
C VAL A 376 7.97 20.90 4.76
N THR A 377 6.65 20.88 4.64
CA THR A 377 5.87 21.90 3.89
C THR A 377 5.85 23.24 4.62
N TYR A 378 5.70 23.25 5.95
CA TYR A 378 5.83 24.47 6.74
C TYR A 378 7.24 25.04 6.69
N ARG A 379 8.27 24.18 6.79
CA ARG A 379 9.65 24.61 6.63
C ARG A 379 9.92 25.18 5.24
N GLN A 380 9.31 24.62 4.20
CA GLN A 380 9.43 25.15 2.84
C GLN A 380 8.92 26.59 2.76
N ALA A 381 7.75 26.88 3.34
CA ALA A 381 7.21 28.23 3.39
C ALA A 381 8.16 29.20 4.12
N MET A 382 8.73 28.78 5.25
CA MET A 382 9.67 29.60 6.01
C MET A 382 10.98 29.84 5.25
N LEU A 383 11.52 28.84 4.54
CA LEU A 383 12.72 28.99 3.72
C LEU A 383 12.47 29.91 2.51
N LEU A 384 11.29 29.85 1.88
CA LEU A 384 10.90 30.76 0.80
C LEU A 384 10.80 32.21 1.30
N ALA A 385 10.24 32.42 2.49
CA ALA A 385 10.18 33.74 3.12
C ALA A 385 11.58 34.29 3.42
N GLN A 386 12.47 33.45 3.97
CA GLN A 386 13.87 33.82 4.20
C GLN A 386 14.61 34.21 2.91
N ASP A 387 14.23 33.64 1.77
CA ASP A 387 14.82 33.93 0.46
C ASP A 387 14.18 35.16 -0.22
N GLY A 388 13.27 35.86 0.48
CA GLY A 388 12.56 37.03 -0.03
C GLY A 388 11.39 36.70 -0.96
N GLN A 389 11.05 35.42 -1.17
CA GLN A 389 9.99 34.97 -2.07
C GLN A 389 8.62 34.96 -1.37
N GLN A 390 8.19 36.12 -0.90
CA GLN A 390 7.02 36.27 0.00
C GLN A 390 5.71 35.70 -0.55
N GLU A 391 5.41 35.92 -1.82
CA GLU A 391 4.16 35.41 -2.42
C GLU A 391 4.15 33.87 -2.52
N GLN A 392 5.28 33.26 -2.84
CA GLN A 392 5.42 31.80 -2.84
C GLN A 392 5.36 31.25 -1.42
N ALA A 393 5.96 31.94 -0.46
CA ALA A 393 5.92 31.57 0.95
C ALA A 393 4.48 31.54 1.48
N LYS A 394 3.67 32.57 1.18
CA LYS A 394 2.24 32.62 1.54
C LYS A 394 1.46 31.48 0.90
N SER A 395 1.60 31.26 -0.41
CA SER A 395 0.91 30.17 -1.11
C SER A 395 1.25 28.80 -0.53
N MET A 396 2.54 28.55 -0.29
CA MET A 396 3.04 27.32 0.33
C MET A 396 2.51 27.14 1.77
N LEU A 397 2.45 28.23 2.54
CA LEU A 397 1.96 28.21 3.92
C LEU A 397 0.47 27.90 3.98
N GLU A 398 -0.34 28.55 3.12
CA GLU A 398 -1.76 28.26 3.01
C GLU A 398 -1.99 26.80 2.66
N GLN A 399 -1.31 26.29 1.63
CA GLN A 399 -1.38 24.88 1.25
C GLN A 399 -0.99 23.93 2.39
N ALA A 400 0.05 24.28 3.17
CA ALA A 400 0.46 23.51 4.34
C ALA A 400 -0.61 23.52 5.46
N ILE A 401 -1.27 24.66 5.71
CA ILE A 401 -2.36 24.78 6.69
C ILE A 401 -3.54 23.90 6.32
N TRP A 402 -3.99 23.97 5.06
CA TRP A 402 -5.11 23.15 4.58
C TRP A 402 -4.79 21.65 4.59
N SER A 403 -3.53 21.27 4.39
CA SER A 403 -3.12 19.86 4.35
C SER A 403 -2.80 19.28 5.73
N TYR A 404 -2.24 20.09 6.63
CA TYR A 404 -1.70 19.66 7.93
C TYR A 404 -2.14 20.56 9.10
N PRO A 405 -3.45 20.79 9.30
CA PRO A 405 -3.96 21.72 10.31
C PRO A 405 -3.52 21.35 11.73
N ASN A 406 -3.41 20.06 12.04
CA ASN A 406 -2.95 19.57 13.35
C ASN A 406 -1.48 19.94 13.65
N GLY A 407 -0.65 20.14 12.61
CA GLY A 407 0.75 20.54 12.75
C GLY A 407 0.95 22.06 12.84
N PHE A 408 -0.10 22.85 12.62
CA PHE A 408 0.03 24.31 12.54
C PHE A 408 0.47 24.95 13.86
N ALA A 409 0.04 24.41 15.01
CA ALA A 409 0.40 24.96 16.31
C ALA A 409 1.93 25.03 16.53
N ASP A 410 2.65 24.01 16.06
CA ASP A 410 4.12 23.95 16.15
C ASP A 410 4.77 24.87 15.13
N ALA A 411 4.25 24.88 13.90
CA ALA A 411 4.70 25.78 12.85
C ALA A 411 4.53 27.26 13.24
N ARG A 412 3.41 27.62 13.88
CA ARG A 412 3.13 28.97 14.39
C ARG A 412 4.14 29.40 15.46
N ARG A 413 4.50 28.51 16.39
CA ARG A 413 5.53 28.81 17.39
C ARG A 413 6.89 29.07 16.75
N GLN A 414 7.27 28.27 15.75
CA GLN A 414 8.51 28.47 15.00
C GLN A 414 8.49 29.78 14.21
N LEU A 415 7.39 30.08 13.52
CA LEU A 415 7.23 31.30 12.73
C LEU A 415 7.26 32.57 13.60
N ALA A 416 6.65 32.54 14.79
CA ALA A 416 6.72 33.63 15.75
C ALA A 416 8.16 33.88 16.23
N ALA A 417 8.90 32.82 16.59
CA ALA A 417 10.30 32.94 16.99
C ALA A 417 11.22 33.44 15.86
N LEU A 418 10.87 33.18 14.59
CA LEU A 418 11.55 33.74 13.43
C LEU A 418 11.20 35.22 13.23
N ALA A 419 9.94 35.60 13.36
CA ALA A 419 9.50 37.01 13.24
C ALA A 419 10.09 37.92 14.33
N GLU A 420 10.32 37.40 15.54
CA GLU A 420 11.04 38.12 16.59
C GLU A 420 12.51 38.42 16.22
N LYS A 421 13.15 37.54 15.44
CA LYS A 421 14.57 37.66 15.06
C LYS A 421 14.77 38.38 13.72
N ASP A 422 13.84 38.22 12.80
CA ASP A 422 13.89 38.70 11.43
C ASP A 422 12.48 39.14 10.99
N SER A 423 12.06 40.29 11.52
CA SER A 423 10.71 40.83 11.29
C SER A 423 10.45 41.18 9.83
N GLU A 424 11.50 41.52 9.08
CA GLU A 424 11.41 41.89 7.67
C GLU A 424 10.87 40.73 6.83
N HIS A 425 11.36 39.51 7.08
CA HIS A 425 10.96 38.35 6.28
C HIS A 425 9.73 37.62 6.82
N PHE A 426 9.45 37.67 8.13
CA PHE A 426 8.48 36.74 8.74
C PHE A 426 7.23 37.39 9.36
N SER A 427 7.23 38.69 9.69
CA SER A 427 6.07 39.31 10.36
C SER A 427 4.80 39.26 9.51
N ALA A 428 4.90 39.64 8.23
CA ALA A 428 3.77 39.59 7.30
C ALA A 428 3.31 38.14 7.03
N LEU A 429 4.25 37.18 7.01
CA LEU A 429 3.93 35.77 6.84
C LEU A 429 3.19 35.20 8.05
N LEU A 430 3.57 35.60 9.27
CA LEU A 430 2.89 35.21 10.51
C LEU A 430 1.46 35.73 10.56
N GLU A 431 1.25 37.01 10.22
CA GLU A 431 -0.08 37.60 10.16
C GLU A 431 -0.98 36.86 9.16
N PHE A 432 -0.46 36.60 7.96
CA PHE A 432 -1.14 35.81 6.94
C PHE A 432 -1.48 34.39 7.45
N ALA A 433 -0.56 33.73 8.15
CA ALA A 433 -0.77 32.41 8.71
C ALA A 433 -1.96 32.36 9.69
N LEU A 434 -2.04 33.35 10.58
CA LEU A 434 -3.11 33.45 11.58
C LEU A 434 -4.48 33.69 10.91
N GLN A 435 -4.52 34.51 9.87
CA GLN A 435 -5.73 34.71 9.08
C GLN A 435 -6.18 33.40 8.42
N LYS A 436 -5.26 32.68 7.77
CA LYS A 436 -5.57 31.41 7.09
C LYS A 436 -5.99 30.29 8.03
N GLU A 437 -5.42 30.22 9.23
CA GLU A 437 -5.90 29.31 10.26
C GLU A 437 -7.37 29.59 10.64
N GLN A 438 -7.73 30.87 10.80
CA GLN A 438 -9.11 31.25 11.11
C GLN A 438 -10.07 30.90 9.96
N GLU A 439 -9.65 31.16 8.71
CA GLU A 439 -10.41 30.77 7.52
C GLU A 439 -10.65 29.26 7.46
N TYR A 440 -9.60 28.46 7.67
CA TYR A 440 -9.70 27.00 7.73
C TYR A 440 -10.68 26.54 8.82
N ARG A 441 -10.55 27.06 10.05
CA ARG A 441 -11.43 26.70 11.17
C ARG A 441 -12.89 27.03 10.86
N ARG A 442 -13.17 28.20 10.26
CA ARG A 442 -14.54 28.57 9.84
C ARG A 442 -15.06 27.60 8.78
N ALA A 443 -14.27 27.27 7.76
CA ALA A 443 -14.69 26.37 6.69
C ALA A 443 -15.05 24.96 7.21
N VAL A 444 -14.29 24.42 8.17
CA VAL A 444 -14.55 23.10 8.76
C VAL A 444 -15.76 23.12 9.70
N HIS A 445 -15.98 24.20 10.46
CA HIS A 445 -17.14 24.30 11.36
C HIS A 445 -18.48 24.52 10.65
N HIS A 446 -18.46 24.92 9.37
CA HIS A 446 -19.67 25.15 8.55
C HIS A 446 -20.00 23.99 7.59
N GLN A 447 -19.20 22.92 7.57
CA GLN A 447 -19.48 21.65 6.87
C GLN A 447 -20.07 20.64 7.85
#